data_AF-A0A1F9RZW0-F1
#
_entry.id   AF-A0A1F9RZW0-F1
#
_cell.length_a   1.000
_cell.length_b   1.000
_cell.length_c   1.000
_cell.angle_alpha   90.00
_cell.angle_beta   90.00
_cell.angle_gamma   90.00
#
_symmetry.space_group_name_H-M   'P 1'
#
loop_
_entity.id
_entity.type
_entity.pdbx_description
1 polymer ?
#
loop_
_entity_poly.entity_id
_entity_poly.type
_entity_poly.pdbx_seq_one_letter_code
_entity_poly.pdbx_strand_id
1 'polypeptide(L)'
;MAAERENAAEVVRVLMEVDRRKLFAAMGYHSLFDYCMRFLGYSEDESAKRIHAARAAERFPSIVTRLEEGKTSLTAINLVAPLLTAENHRSVLDAARGKTKREVQMIVARLDPKPEVAEVVRRLPETAQPRPEIKPLAPERIRFAFTGNEEFLARVDRCRQLLRRKFPSGDLGDIFAAAVEALLDREDPERQEAALHRASDPHARRIPRWVKQAVWKRDGGRCAFTATDGTKCLSREFLEFDHIVPWALGGPSNKPDNIRLLCRAHNQFLGRQRFGTPPSVGGRNVIK
;
A
#
# COMPACT_ATOMS: atom_id res chain seq x y z
N MET A 1 -0.55 -11.09 38.40
CA MET A 1 0.59 -10.16 38.23
C MET A 1 1.94 -10.85 38.03
N ALA A 2 2.29 -11.95 38.72
CA ALA A 2 3.52 -12.71 38.44
C ALA A 2 3.46 -13.48 37.11
N ALA A 3 2.37 -14.24 36.88
CA ALA A 3 2.15 -15.00 35.64
C ALA A 3 2.15 -14.14 34.35
N GLU A 4 1.64 -12.91 34.42
CA GLU A 4 1.62 -11.99 33.28
C GLU A 4 3.03 -11.47 32.91
N ARG A 5 3.94 -11.40 33.89
CA ARG A 5 5.33 -10.96 33.70
C ARG A 5 6.22 -12.11 33.25
N GLU A 6 5.98 -13.31 33.76
CA GLU A 6 6.61 -14.55 33.30
C GLU A 6 6.24 -14.83 31.83
N ASN A 7 4.96 -14.63 31.46
CA ASN A 7 4.51 -14.68 30.07
C ASN A 7 5.19 -13.64 29.16
N ALA A 8 5.56 -12.46 29.70
CA ALA A 8 6.21 -11.43 28.88
C ALA A 8 7.63 -11.83 28.46
N ALA A 9 8.40 -12.49 29.33
CA ALA A 9 9.74 -12.96 29.01
C ALA A 9 9.71 -14.08 27.96
N GLU A 10 8.77 -15.01 28.09
CA GLU A 10 8.58 -16.10 27.12
C GLU A 10 8.17 -15.55 25.75
N VAL A 11 7.19 -14.65 25.70
CA VAL A 11 6.77 -14.01 24.44
C VAL A 11 7.93 -13.27 23.78
N VAL A 12 8.73 -12.52 24.55
CA VAL A 12 9.90 -11.83 24.01
C VAL A 12 10.91 -12.83 23.44
N ARG A 13 11.19 -13.94 24.12
CA ARG A 13 12.11 -14.99 23.65
C ARG A 13 11.60 -15.66 22.36
N VAL A 14 10.31 -15.99 22.29
CA VAL A 14 9.71 -16.58 21.09
C VAL A 14 9.79 -15.61 19.93
N LEU A 15 9.42 -14.35 20.14
CA LEU A 15 9.47 -13.33 19.10
C LEU A 15 10.90 -13.03 18.63
N MET A 16 11.90 -13.07 19.53
CA MET A 16 13.31 -13.00 19.15
C MET A 16 13.66 -14.12 18.16
N GLU A 17 13.28 -15.36 18.46
CA GLU A 17 13.61 -16.50 17.62
C GLU A 17 12.87 -16.47 16.27
N VAL A 18 11.60 -16.08 16.29
CA VAL A 18 10.79 -15.89 15.08
C VAL A 18 11.35 -14.76 14.22
N ASP A 19 11.81 -13.64 14.79
CA ASP A 19 12.42 -12.54 14.03
C ASP A 19 13.79 -12.95 13.45
N ARG A 20 14.64 -13.58 14.27
CA ARG A 20 16.00 -13.98 13.91
C ARG A 20 16.02 -14.99 12.75
N ARG A 21 15.14 -16.00 12.80
CA ARG A 21 15.02 -17.02 11.75
C ARG A 21 14.01 -16.68 10.65
N LYS A 22 13.32 -15.54 10.77
CA LYS A 22 12.24 -15.14 9.84
C LYS A 22 11.15 -16.21 9.68
N LEU A 23 10.84 -16.95 10.76
CA LEU A 23 9.86 -18.07 10.72
C LEU A 23 8.46 -17.60 10.31
N PHE A 24 8.12 -16.34 10.56
CA PHE A 24 6.89 -15.72 10.09
C PHE A 24 6.71 -15.86 8.57
N ALA A 25 7.79 -15.82 7.78
CA ALA A 25 7.73 -15.93 6.32
C ALA A 25 7.36 -17.36 5.90
N ALA A 26 7.93 -18.38 6.56
CA ALA A 26 7.58 -19.78 6.32
C ALA A 26 6.12 -20.10 6.69
N MET A 27 5.56 -19.34 7.64
CA MET A 27 4.14 -19.43 8.03
C MET A 27 3.20 -18.60 7.15
N GLY A 28 3.70 -17.92 6.11
CA GLY A 28 2.89 -17.17 5.14
C GLY A 28 2.58 -15.71 5.52
N TYR A 29 3.26 -15.15 6.52
CA TYR A 29 3.11 -13.75 6.92
C TYR A 29 4.21 -12.89 6.27
N HIS A 30 3.87 -11.67 5.86
CA HIS A 30 4.81 -10.82 5.12
C HIS A 30 5.77 -10.03 6.05
N SER A 31 5.55 -10.06 7.37
CA SER A 31 6.44 -9.47 8.37
C SER A 31 6.18 -10.06 9.77
N LEU A 32 7.11 -9.84 10.70
CA LEU A 32 6.90 -10.18 12.12
C LEU A 32 5.71 -9.41 12.72
N PHE A 33 5.47 -8.18 12.26
CA PHE A 33 4.35 -7.36 12.69
C PHE A 33 3.02 -7.96 12.22
N ASP A 34 2.93 -8.37 10.94
CA ASP A 34 1.79 -9.07 10.35
C ASP A 34 1.50 -10.39 11.08
N TYR A 35 2.56 -11.13 11.43
CA TYR A 35 2.46 -12.33 12.27
C TYR A 35 1.89 -12.04 13.67
N CYS A 36 2.41 -11.04 14.38
CA CYS A 36 1.91 -10.67 15.72
C CYS A 36 0.42 -10.26 15.68
N MET A 37 0.01 -9.50 14.67
CA MET A 37 -1.37 -9.03 14.54
C MET A 37 -2.35 -10.15 14.16
N ARG A 38 -2.02 -10.94 13.14
CA ARG A 38 -2.96 -11.90 12.54
C ARG A 38 -2.89 -13.31 13.12
N PHE A 39 -1.72 -13.74 13.60
CA PHE A 39 -1.55 -15.07 14.21
C PHE A 39 -1.70 -15.03 15.72
N LEU A 40 -0.97 -14.11 16.37
CA LEU A 40 -1.01 -13.98 17.84
C LEU A 40 -2.17 -13.12 18.35
N GLY A 41 -2.89 -12.43 17.46
CA GLY A 41 -4.06 -11.62 17.79
C GLY A 41 -3.75 -10.37 18.61
N TYR A 42 -2.50 -9.90 18.60
CA TYR A 42 -2.12 -8.68 19.33
C TYR A 42 -2.63 -7.43 18.62
N SER A 43 -2.93 -6.39 19.40
CA SER A 43 -3.12 -5.05 18.85
C SER A 43 -1.82 -4.50 18.26
N GLU A 44 -1.92 -3.43 17.46
CA GLU A 44 -0.77 -2.75 16.84
C GLU A 44 0.25 -2.27 17.89
N ASP A 45 -0.21 -1.63 18.96
CA ASP A 45 0.65 -1.13 20.05
C ASP A 45 1.31 -2.28 20.83
N GLU A 46 0.56 -3.35 21.11
CA GLU A 46 1.09 -4.55 21.76
C GLU A 46 2.15 -5.25 20.92
N SER A 47 1.93 -5.32 19.61
CA SER A 47 2.87 -5.87 18.64
C SER A 47 4.14 -5.03 18.58
N ALA A 48 4.02 -3.72 18.43
CA ALA A 48 5.16 -2.81 18.36
C ALA A 48 6.04 -2.88 19.61
N LYS A 49 5.44 -2.85 20.81
CA LYS A 49 6.17 -2.92 22.09
C LYS A 49 6.91 -4.24 22.29
N ARG A 50 6.30 -5.37 21.90
CA ARG A 50 6.90 -6.70 22.02
C ARG A 50 8.01 -6.92 21.01
N ILE A 51 7.82 -6.48 19.77
CA ILE A 51 8.85 -6.54 18.72
C ILE A 51 10.06 -5.67 19.09
N HIS A 52 9.82 -4.45 19.57
CA HIS A 52 10.90 -3.56 20.00
C HIS A 52 11.69 -4.17 21.18
N ALA A 53 10.99 -4.73 22.18
CA ALA A 53 11.63 -5.42 23.29
C ALA A 53 12.41 -6.67 22.84
N ALA A 54 11.88 -7.46 21.91
CA ALA A 54 12.56 -8.63 21.33
C ALA A 54 13.85 -8.24 20.61
N ARG A 55 13.81 -7.21 19.75
CA ARG A 55 15.00 -6.71 19.05
C ARG A 55 16.02 -6.09 20.00
N ALA A 56 15.57 -5.40 21.04
CA ALA A 56 16.46 -4.90 22.08
C ALA A 56 17.11 -6.06 22.85
N ALA A 57 16.35 -7.11 23.15
CA ALA A 57 16.84 -8.30 23.84
C ALA A 57 17.80 -9.16 23.01
N GLU A 58 17.67 -9.15 21.68
CA GLU A 58 18.66 -9.74 20.77
C GLU A 58 20.02 -9.03 20.88
N ARG A 59 20.00 -7.69 21.00
CA ARG A 59 21.22 -6.89 21.21
C ARG A 59 21.75 -6.99 22.63
N PHE A 60 20.86 -7.08 23.61
CA PHE A 60 21.18 -7.09 25.04
C PHE A 60 20.44 -8.23 25.75
N PRO A 61 20.99 -9.46 25.75
CA PRO A 61 20.33 -10.65 26.32
C PRO A 61 19.92 -10.52 27.79
N SER A 62 20.57 -9.62 28.53
CA SER A 62 20.20 -9.24 29.90
C SER A 62 18.74 -8.81 30.05
N ILE A 63 18.10 -8.30 29.00
CA ILE A 63 16.69 -7.90 29.02
C ILE A 63 15.77 -9.09 29.34
N VAL A 64 16.02 -10.26 28.74
CA VAL A 64 15.20 -11.46 28.97
C VAL A 64 15.28 -11.87 30.44
N THR A 65 16.50 -11.95 30.99
CA THR A 65 16.72 -12.28 32.41
C THR A 65 15.96 -11.33 33.34
N ARG A 66 15.93 -10.03 33.03
CA ARG A 66 15.29 -9.00 33.86
C ARG A 66 13.76 -9.06 33.78
N LEU A 67 13.22 -9.53 32.65
CA LEU A 67 11.80 -9.81 32.49
C LEU A 67 11.40 -11.09 33.26
N GLU A 68 12.22 -12.15 33.20
CA GLU A 68 12.00 -13.42 33.92
C GLU A 68 11.97 -13.23 35.43
N GLU A 69 12.85 -12.38 35.98
CA GLU A 69 12.82 -12.03 37.40
C GLU A 69 11.54 -11.29 37.83
N GLY A 70 10.68 -10.89 36.89
CA GLY A 70 9.37 -10.29 37.15
C GLY A 70 9.41 -8.90 37.79
N LYS A 71 10.61 -8.32 37.93
CA LYS A 71 10.81 -6.99 38.53
C LYS A 71 10.96 -5.88 37.51
N THR A 72 11.12 -6.19 36.23
CA THR A 72 11.17 -5.18 35.15
C THR A 72 9.98 -5.39 34.22
N SER A 73 9.26 -4.31 33.87
CA SER A 73 8.10 -4.39 32.99
C SER A 73 8.48 -4.19 31.52
N LEU A 74 7.67 -4.71 30.60
CA LEU A 74 7.84 -4.48 29.16
C LEU A 74 7.85 -2.98 28.81
N THR A 75 7.05 -2.18 29.51
CA THR A 75 7.04 -0.71 29.39
C THR A 75 8.37 -0.10 29.82
N ALA A 76 8.96 -0.56 30.93
CA ALA A 76 10.26 -0.09 31.38
C ALA A 76 11.36 -0.41 30.35
N ILE A 77 11.37 -1.64 29.83
CA ILE A 77 12.29 -2.05 28.75
C ILE A 77 12.16 -1.14 27.53
N ASN A 78 10.93 -0.89 27.07
CA ASN A 78 10.69 -0.04 25.89
C ASN A 78 11.19 1.40 26.08
N LEU A 79 11.12 1.95 27.30
CA LEU A 79 11.60 3.30 27.59
C LEU A 79 13.13 3.39 27.63
N VAL A 80 13.81 2.37 28.17
CA VAL A 80 15.27 2.41 28.33
C VAL A 80 16.02 1.85 27.12
N ALA A 81 15.42 0.94 26.35
CA ALA A 81 16.04 0.25 25.22
C ALA A 81 16.76 1.17 24.21
N PRO A 82 16.23 2.35 23.83
CA PRO A 82 16.91 3.27 22.91
C PRO A 82 18.23 3.85 23.45
N LEU A 83 18.39 3.89 24.77
CA LEU A 83 19.55 4.47 25.45
C LEU A 83 20.59 3.42 25.88
N LEU A 84 20.31 2.13 25.63
CA LEU A 84 21.22 1.06 26.01
C LEU A 84 22.42 1.00 25.07
N THR A 85 23.61 0.97 25.66
CA THR A 85 24.90 0.76 24.99
C THR A 85 25.60 -0.46 25.59
N ALA A 86 26.69 -0.91 24.96
CA ALA A 86 27.47 -2.04 25.47
C ALA A 86 28.03 -1.78 26.88
N GLU A 87 28.25 -0.52 27.23
CA GLU A 87 28.86 -0.09 28.50
C GLU A 87 27.82 0.13 29.60
N ASN A 88 26.61 0.61 29.26
CA ASN A 88 25.61 1.03 30.26
C ASN A 88 24.46 0.03 30.47
N HIS A 89 24.26 -0.94 29.57
CA HIS A 89 23.00 -1.69 29.52
C HIS A 89 22.66 -2.40 30.83
N ARG A 90 23.65 -2.99 31.52
CA ARG A 90 23.43 -3.69 32.78
C ARG A 90 22.98 -2.73 33.89
N SER A 91 23.71 -1.64 34.09
CA SER A 91 23.42 -0.68 35.17
C SER A 91 22.08 0.02 34.97
N VAL A 92 21.73 0.36 33.72
CA VAL A 92 20.45 0.99 33.39
C VAL A 92 19.28 0.03 33.60
N LEU A 93 19.41 -1.23 33.17
CA LEU A 93 18.38 -2.25 33.38
C LEU A 93 18.19 -2.58 34.86
N ASP A 94 19.27 -2.65 35.64
CA ASP A 94 19.22 -2.92 37.07
C ASP A 94 18.59 -1.73 37.83
N ALA A 95 18.85 -0.49 37.39
CA ALA A 95 18.21 0.71 37.95
C ALA A 95 16.69 0.78 37.66
N ALA A 96 16.24 0.24 36.53
CA ALA A 96 14.82 0.21 36.15
C ALA A 96 14.01 -0.86 36.91
N ARG A 97 14.67 -1.72 37.71
CA ARG A 97 14.05 -2.81 38.45
C ARG A 97 13.10 -2.29 39.54
N GLY A 98 11.87 -2.78 39.52
CA GLY A 98 10.81 -2.44 40.48
C GLY A 98 10.30 -1.01 40.37
N LYS A 99 10.71 -0.26 39.34
CA LYS A 99 10.35 1.15 39.16
C LYS A 99 9.03 1.31 38.43
N THR A 100 8.25 2.30 38.85
CA THR A 100 7.07 2.77 38.14
C THR A 100 7.47 3.42 36.81
N LYS A 101 6.53 3.53 35.87
CA LYS A 101 6.75 4.23 34.59
C LYS A 101 7.37 5.62 34.77
N ARG A 102 6.87 6.39 35.74
CA ARG A 102 7.37 7.75 36.05
C ARG A 102 8.81 7.73 36.54
N GLU A 103 9.15 6.80 37.43
CA GLU A 103 10.53 6.66 37.91
C GLU A 103 11.49 6.20 36.80
N VAL A 104 11.05 5.30 35.91
CA VAL A 104 11.84 4.92 34.73
C VAL A 104 12.07 6.12 33.81
N GLN A 105 11.06 6.98 33.62
CA GLN A 105 11.23 8.23 32.88
C GLN A 105 12.24 9.19 33.53
N MET A 106 12.34 9.21 34.87
CA MET A 106 13.39 9.97 35.57
C MET A 106 14.79 9.39 35.31
N ILE A 107 14.92 8.07 35.24
CA ILE A 107 16.18 7.41 34.86
C ILE A 107 16.57 7.80 33.42
N VAL A 108 15.61 7.71 32.50
CA VAL A 108 15.79 8.14 31.09
C VAL A 108 16.22 9.62 31.03
N ALA A 109 15.53 10.50 31.74
CA ALA A 109 15.86 11.93 31.77
C ALA A 109 17.23 12.24 32.38
N ARG A 110 17.78 11.36 33.23
CA ARG A 110 19.13 11.51 33.79
C ARG A 110 20.22 11.04 32.82
N LEU A 111 19.93 10.00 32.04
CA LEU A 111 20.84 9.45 31.03
C LEU A 111 20.88 10.32 29.76
N ASP A 112 19.75 10.92 29.43
CA ASP A 112 19.57 11.89 28.35
C ASP A 112 19.00 13.19 28.92
N PRO A 113 19.81 13.98 29.65
CA PRO A 113 19.39 15.25 30.21
C PRO A 113 19.06 16.20 29.07
N LYS A 114 17.76 16.45 28.89
CA LYS A 114 17.31 17.52 28.01
C LYS A 114 17.90 18.83 28.54
N PRO A 115 18.55 19.64 27.70
CA PRO A 115 19.21 20.85 28.15
C PRO A 115 18.24 21.73 28.95
N GLU A 116 18.72 22.26 30.09
CA GLU A 116 17.95 23.19 30.91
C GLU A 116 17.51 24.36 30.03
N VAL A 117 16.19 24.50 29.91
CA VAL A 117 15.61 25.62 29.17
C VAL A 117 15.86 26.85 30.02
N ALA A 118 16.84 27.67 29.64
CA ALA A 118 16.98 29.01 30.21
C ALA A 118 15.60 29.70 30.21
N GLU A 119 15.28 30.51 31.23
CA GLU A 119 14.12 31.39 31.17
C GLU A 119 14.34 32.38 30.01
N VAL A 120 13.86 31.99 28.85
CA VAL A 120 13.87 32.79 27.62
C VAL A 120 12.43 33.22 27.41
N VAL A 121 12.18 34.53 27.50
CA VAL A 121 11.05 35.13 26.78
C VAL A 121 11.38 34.98 25.29
N ARG A 122 10.95 33.87 24.70
CA ARG A 122 11.17 33.55 23.29
C ARG A 122 9.84 33.62 22.56
N ARG A 123 9.82 34.25 21.37
CA ARG A 123 8.85 33.85 20.35
C ARG A 123 9.03 32.35 20.10
N LEU A 124 7.91 31.62 20.11
CA LEU A 124 7.84 30.19 19.90
C LEU A 124 8.66 29.78 18.66
N PRO A 125 9.55 28.77 18.76
CA PRO A 125 10.26 28.25 17.59
C PRO A 125 9.29 27.52 16.65
N GLU A 126 9.54 27.64 15.35
CA GLU A 126 8.97 26.75 14.32
C GLU A 126 9.22 25.30 14.72
N THR A 127 8.13 24.59 14.95
CA THR A 127 8.07 23.33 15.69
C THR A 127 8.70 22.19 14.91
N ALA A 128 9.44 21.36 15.65
CA ALA A 128 9.74 19.98 15.30
C ALA A 128 8.51 19.28 14.72
N GLN A 129 8.66 18.66 13.55
CA GLN A 129 7.59 17.92 12.87
C GLN A 129 7.15 16.74 13.76
N PRO A 130 5.88 16.66 14.20
CA PRO A 130 5.32 15.44 14.74
C PRO A 130 5.04 14.50 13.58
N ARG A 131 5.49 13.25 13.77
CA ARG A 131 4.97 12.13 13.00
C ARG A 131 3.44 12.09 13.13
N PRO A 132 2.71 11.76 12.06
CA PRO A 132 1.26 11.60 12.14
C PRO A 132 0.92 10.50 13.14
N GLU A 133 0.25 10.85 14.25
CA GLU A 133 -0.36 9.89 15.17
C GLU A 133 -1.82 9.71 14.79
N ILE A 134 -2.19 8.48 14.41
CA ILE A 134 -3.56 8.04 14.18
C ILE A 134 -4.09 7.49 15.50
N LYS A 135 -5.06 8.15 16.14
CA LYS A 135 -5.71 7.65 17.37
C LYS A 135 -7.21 7.46 17.14
N PRO A 136 -7.78 6.27 17.40
CA PRO A 136 -9.23 6.08 17.42
C PRO A 136 -9.83 6.75 18.66
N LEU A 137 -10.78 7.67 18.48
CA LEU A 137 -11.51 8.36 19.57
C LEU A 137 -12.85 7.68 19.93
N ALA A 138 -13.37 6.84 19.04
CA ALA A 138 -14.58 6.03 19.15
C ALA A 138 -14.55 5.02 17.97
N PRO A 139 -15.36 3.94 17.96
CA PRO A 139 -15.34 2.93 16.89
C PRO A 139 -15.51 3.48 15.45
N GLU A 140 -15.91 4.74 15.27
CA GLU A 140 -16.15 5.36 13.96
C GLU A 140 -15.38 6.67 13.72
N ARG A 141 -14.46 7.08 14.61
CA ARG A 141 -13.75 8.37 14.46
C ARG A 141 -12.26 8.25 14.73
N ILE A 142 -11.47 8.58 13.71
CA ILE A 142 -10.01 8.60 13.73
C ILE A 142 -9.57 10.07 13.74
N ARG A 143 -8.71 10.46 14.69
CA ARG A 143 -8.08 11.79 14.66
C ARG A 143 -6.75 11.71 13.94
N PHE A 144 -6.60 12.60 12.96
CA PHE A 144 -5.34 12.92 12.32
C PHE A 144 -4.77 14.18 12.95
N ALA A 145 -3.53 14.12 13.43
CA ALA A 145 -2.80 15.27 13.94
C ALA A 145 -1.37 15.24 13.41
N PHE A 146 -0.93 16.35 12.84
CA PHE A 146 0.44 16.56 12.36
C PHE A 146 0.73 18.07 12.42
N THR A 147 2.00 18.45 12.32
CA THR A 147 2.40 19.86 12.23
C THR A 147 2.89 20.13 10.82
N GLY A 148 2.33 21.18 10.21
CA GLY A 148 2.87 21.80 9.01
C GLY A 148 3.61 23.09 9.36
N ASN A 149 4.52 23.50 8.49
CA ASN A 149 5.12 24.84 8.51
C ASN A 149 4.16 25.89 7.89
N GLU A 150 4.57 27.16 7.86
CA GLU A 150 3.75 28.24 7.27
C GLU A 150 3.39 27.99 5.80
N GLU A 151 4.32 27.42 5.02
CA GLU A 151 4.06 27.09 3.62
C GLU A 151 2.96 26.02 3.47
N PHE A 152 2.93 25.03 4.36
CA PHE A 152 1.87 24.02 4.39
C PHE A 152 0.50 24.66 4.67
N LEU A 153 0.43 25.55 5.66
CA LEU A 153 -0.81 26.28 5.97
C LEU A 153 -1.27 27.12 4.78
N ALA A 154 -0.35 27.81 4.10
CA ALA A 154 -0.67 28.59 2.90
C ALA A 154 -1.26 27.72 1.77
N ARG A 155 -0.74 26.50 1.57
CA ARG A 155 -1.32 25.53 0.61
C ARG A 155 -2.72 25.08 1.02
N VAL A 156 -2.95 24.80 2.31
CA VAL A 156 -4.26 24.44 2.84
C VAL A 156 -5.27 25.58 2.65
N ASP A 157 -4.87 26.82 2.91
CA ASP A 157 -5.72 27.99 2.69
C ASP A 157 -6.02 28.21 1.20
N ARG A 158 -5.05 27.94 0.32
CA ARG A 158 -5.30 27.93 -1.12
C ARG A 158 -6.33 26.87 -1.51
N CYS A 159 -6.26 25.67 -0.94
CA CYS A 159 -7.28 24.63 -1.14
C CYS A 159 -8.66 25.08 -0.65
N ARG A 160 -8.77 25.73 0.53
CA ARG A 160 -10.03 26.31 1.04
C ARG A 160 -10.65 27.28 0.05
N GLN A 161 -9.84 28.19 -0.52
CA GLN A 161 -10.31 29.17 -1.50
C GLN A 161 -10.82 28.51 -2.77
N LEU A 162 -10.06 27.56 -3.33
CA LEU A 162 -10.42 26.84 -4.56
C LEU A 162 -11.69 26.00 -4.39
N LEU A 163 -11.83 25.35 -3.24
CA LEU A 163 -12.93 24.43 -2.97
C LEU A 163 -14.12 25.12 -2.30
N ARG A 164 -14.11 26.44 -2.11
CA ARG A 164 -15.18 27.17 -1.40
C ARG A 164 -16.57 26.94 -1.97
N ARG A 165 -16.68 26.74 -3.30
CA ARG A 165 -17.94 26.40 -3.97
C ARG A 165 -18.44 25.00 -3.62
N LYS A 166 -17.53 24.05 -3.41
CA LYS A 166 -17.85 22.65 -3.10
C LYS A 166 -18.04 22.43 -1.59
N PHE A 167 -17.24 23.10 -0.77
CA PHE A 167 -17.26 23.02 0.69
C PHE A 167 -17.33 24.43 1.30
N PRO A 168 -18.55 24.98 1.51
CA PRO A 168 -18.74 26.34 1.99
C PRO A 168 -18.16 26.60 3.38
N SER A 169 -18.12 25.59 4.27
CA SER A 169 -17.49 25.67 5.59
C SER A 169 -15.97 25.75 5.50
N GLY A 170 -15.37 25.14 4.47
CA GLY A 170 -13.92 24.98 4.33
C GLY A 170 -13.30 24.10 5.42
N ASP A 171 -14.07 23.13 5.93
CA ASP A 171 -13.58 22.20 6.94
C ASP A 171 -12.38 21.39 6.42
N LEU A 172 -11.42 21.14 7.30
CA LEU A 172 -10.21 20.42 6.94
C LEU A 172 -10.49 18.97 6.57
N GLY A 173 -11.48 18.33 7.18
CA GLY A 173 -11.86 16.95 6.87
C GLY A 173 -12.31 16.81 5.41
N ASP A 174 -13.21 17.68 4.97
CA ASP A 174 -13.72 17.67 3.58
C ASP A 174 -12.63 17.95 2.55
N ILE A 175 -11.76 18.93 2.85
CA ILE A 175 -10.64 19.28 1.97
C ILE A 175 -9.64 18.14 1.90
N PHE A 176 -9.32 17.53 3.04
CA PHE A 176 -8.41 16.41 3.10
C PHE A 176 -8.98 15.18 2.38
N ALA A 177 -10.26 14.86 2.59
CA ALA A 177 -10.95 13.79 1.87
C ALA A 177 -10.90 14.03 0.36
N ALA A 178 -11.20 15.24 -0.09
CA ALA A 178 -11.10 15.59 -1.51
C ALA A 178 -9.67 15.49 -2.07
N ALA A 179 -8.65 15.84 -1.26
CA ALA A 179 -7.25 15.70 -1.65
C ALA A 179 -6.83 14.22 -1.75
N VAL A 180 -7.26 13.39 -0.80
CA VAL A 180 -6.99 11.94 -0.82
C VAL A 180 -7.68 11.28 -2.01
N GLU A 181 -8.95 11.58 -2.27
CA GLU A 181 -9.66 11.06 -3.45
C GLU A 181 -8.97 11.49 -4.75
N ALA A 182 -8.55 12.75 -4.87
CA ALA A 182 -7.81 13.22 -6.04
C ALA A 182 -6.44 12.52 -6.20
N LEU A 183 -5.76 12.20 -5.09
CA LEU A 183 -4.52 11.46 -5.12
C LEU A 183 -4.75 10.00 -5.52
N LEU A 184 -5.79 9.35 -4.98
CA LEU A 184 -6.17 7.98 -5.36
C LEU A 184 -6.54 7.92 -6.85
N ASP A 185 -7.37 8.84 -7.35
CA ASP A 185 -7.70 8.87 -8.78
C ASP A 185 -6.47 9.03 -9.69
N ARG A 186 -5.42 9.70 -9.18
CA ARG A 186 -4.18 9.95 -9.93
C ARG A 186 -3.14 8.85 -9.77
N GLU A 187 -3.05 8.17 -8.63
CA GLU A 187 -1.94 7.25 -8.32
C GLU A 187 -2.38 5.77 -8.18
N ASP A 188 -3.66 5.49 -7.93
CA ASP A 188 -4.20 4.13 -7.80
C ASP A 188 -4.31 3.47 -9.19
N PRO A 189 -3.55 2.38 -9.47
CA PRO A 189 -3.56 1.74 -10.78
C PRO A 189 -4.94 1.18 -11.18
N GLU A 190 -5.73 0.68 -10.22
CA GLU A 190 -7.06 0.12 -10.51
C GLU A 190 -8.03 1.23 -10.91
N ARG A 191 -7.98 2.37 -10.21
CA ARG A 191 -8.81 3.54 -10.56
C ARG A 191 -8.39 4.14 -11.90
N GLN A 192 -7.09 4.22 -12.18
CA GLN A 192 -6.58 4.68 -13.48
C GLN A 192 -7.05 3.77 -14.61
N GLU A 193 -6.94 2.44 -14.46
CA GLU A 193 -7.41 1.48 -15.46
C GLU A 193 -8.92 1.63 -15.69
N ALA A 194 -9.72 1.71 -14.62
CA ALA A 194 -11.16 1.95 -14.72
C ALA A 194 -11.51 3.29 -15.39
N ALA A 195 -10.73 4.34 -15.17
CA ALA A 195 -10.88 5.63 -15.83
C ALA A 195 -10.55 5.55 -17.34
N LEU A 196 -9.47 4.85 -17.72
CA LEU A 196 -9.13 4.59 -19.12
C LEU A 196 -10.24 3.81 -19.84
N HIS A 197 -10.85 2.84 -19.16
CA HIS A 197 -11.96 2.07 -19.70
C HIS A 197 -13.19 2.96 -19.95
N ARG A 198 -13.54 3.84 -18.99
CA ARG A 198 -14.66 4.78 -19.11
C ARG A 198 -14.44 5.87 -20.15
N ALA A 199 -13.22 6.39 -20.27
CA ALA A 199 -12.87 7.45 -21.22
C ALA A 199 -12.75 6.96 -22.67
N SER A 200 -12.69 5.64 -22.89
CA SER A 200 -12.57 5.07 -24.24
C SER A 200 -13.87 5.26 -25.03
N ASP A 201 -13.82 6.07 -26.09
CA ASP A 201 -14.93 6.24 -27.02
C ASP A 201 -15.33 4.87 -27.63
N PRO A 202 -16.59 4.42 -27.45
CA PRO A 202 -17.06 3.17 -28.03
C PRO A 202 -16.98 3.14 -29.56
N HIS A 203 -17.13 4.29 -30.23
CA HIS A 203 -17.25 4.40 -31.67
C HIS A 203 -15.93 4.75 -32.36
N ALA A 204 -14.84 4.91 -31.60
CA ALA A 204 -13.52 5.09 -32.18
C ALA A 204 -13.13 3.85 -33.00
N ARG A 205 -12.62 4.05 -34.22
CA ARG A 205 -12.14 2.94 -35.06
C ARG A 205 -10.93 2.21 -34.46
N ARG A 206 -10.09 2.94 -33.71
CA ARG A 206 -8.86 2.41 -33.12
C ARG A 206 -9.19 1.62 -31.85
N ILE A 207 -8.81 0.35 -31.82
CA ILE A 207 -8.92 -0.50 -30.63
C ILE A 207 -7.97 0.00 -29.53
N PRO A 208 -8.48 0.35 -28.33
CA PRO A 208 -7.66 0.79 -27.21
C PRO A 208 -6.63 -0.27 -26.77
N ARG A 209 -5.51 0.18 -26.20
CA ARG A 209 -4.41 -0.72 -25.76
C ARG A 209 -4.88 -1.73 -24.71
N TRP A 210 -5.69 -1.30 -23.75
CA TRP A 210 -6.22 -2.17 -22.69
C TRP A 210 -7.10 -3.28 -23.25
N VAL A 211 -7.93 -2.99 -24.27
CA VAL A 211 -8.74 -4.00 -24.97
C VAL A 211 -7.83 -5.01 -25.66
N LYS A 212 -6.79 -4.54 -26.36
CA LYS A 212 -5.83 -5.43 -27.01
C LYS A 212 -5.15 -6.37 -26.01
N GLN A 213 -4.75 -5.86 -24.85
CA GLN A 213 -4.15 -6.66 -23.77
C GLN A 213 -5.13 -7.68 -23.20
N ALA A 214 -6.37 -7.27 -22.91
CA ALA A 214 -7.42 -8.13 -22.40
C ALA A 214 -7.73 -9.28 -23.37
N VAL A 215 -7.91 -8.96 -24.66
CA VAL A 215 -8.18 -9.95 -25.71
C VAL A 215 -6.99 -10.88 -25.91
N TRP A 216 -5.76 -10.36 -25.90
CA TRP A 216 -4.56 -11.19 -26.03
C TRP A 216 -4.42 -12.19 -24.89
N LYS A 217 -4.67 -11.74 -23.65
CA LYS A 217 -4.68 -12.60 -22.45
C LYS A 217 -5.78 -13.65 -22.54
N ARG A 218 -7.01 -13.23 -22.88
CA ARG A 218 -8.19 -14.12 -23.03
C ARG A 218 -7.94 -15.21 -24.07
N ASP A 219 -7.45 -14.82 -25.24
CA ASP A 219 -7.27 -15.73 -26.38
C ASP A 219 -5.95 -16.53 -26.28
N GLY A 220 -5.10 -16.24 -25.28
CA GLY A 220 -3.83 -16.93 -25.04
C GLY A 220 -2.81 -16.75 -26.18
N GLY A 221 -2.91 -15.64 -26.92
CA GLY A 221 -2.14 -15.39 -28.13
C GLY A 221 -2.39 -16.45 -29.21
N ARG A 222 -3.64 -16.86 -29.42
CA ARG A 222 -4.06 -17.82 -30.46
C ARG A 222 -5.26 -17.29 -31.24
N CYS A 223 -5.41 -17.78 -32.46
CA CYS A 223 -6.61 -17.57 -33.26
C CYS A 223 -7.85 -18.16 -32.55
N ALA A 224 -8.87 -17.33 -32.37
CA ALA A 224 -10.14 -17.66 -31.73
C ALA A 224 -11.19 -18.23 -32.70
N PHE A 225 -10.86 -18.40 -33.99
CA PHE A 225 -11.78 -18.96 -34.97
C PHE A 225 -12.19 -20.40 -34.61
N THR A 226 -13.49 -20.65 -34.71
CA THR A 226 -14.09 -21.99 -34.60
C THR A 226 -14.94 -22.24 -35.84
N ALA A 227 -14.70 -23.35 -36.52
CA ALA A 227 -15.47 -23.78 -37.67
C ALA A 227 -16.87 -24.27 -37.26
N THR A 228 -17.75 -24.49 -38.24
CA THR A 228 -19.13 -24.93 -38.02
C THR A 228 -19.23 -26.32 -37.39
N ASP A 229 -18.22 -27.16 -37.59
CA ASP A 229 -18.08 -28.49 -36.99
C ASP A 229 -17.43 -28.46 -35.59
N GLY A 230 -17.11 -27.26 -35.08
CA GLY A 230 -16.45 -27.07 -33.78
C GLY A 230 -14.92 -27.07 -33.82
N THR A 231 -14.30 -27.28 -34.98
CA THR A 231 -12.83 -27.30 -35.11
C THR A 231 -12.22 -25.93 -34.82
N LYS A 232 -11.20 -25.85 -33.96
CA LYS A 232 -10.50 -24.60 -33.59
C LYS A 232 -9.20 -24.44 -34.36
N CYS A 233 -8.91 -23.23 -34.84
CA CYS A 233 -7.73 -22.96 -35.67
C CYS A 233 -6.38 -23.07 -34.92
N LEU A 234 -6.33 -22.80 -33.61
CA LEU A 234 -5.15 -22.88 -32.71
C LEU A 234 -3.86 -22.12 -33.14
N SER A 235 -3.80 -21.52 -34.33
CA SER A 235 -2.63 -20.80 -34.84
C SER A 235 -2.20 -19.68 -33.90
N ARG A 236 -0.88 -19.49 -33.77
CA ARG A 236 -0.24 -18.41 -32.98
C ARG A 236 0.45 -17.37 -33.85
N GLU A 237 0.36 -17.52 -35.17
CA GLU A 237 1.14 -16.75 -36.14
C GLU A 237 0.24 -15.78 -36.91
N PHE A 238 0.82 -14.64 -37.30
CA PHE A 238 0.15 -13.59 -38.10
C PHE A 238 -1.23 -13.22 -37.53
N LEU A 239 -1.30 -13.01 -36.21
CA LEU A 239 -2.54 -12.66 -35.52
C LEU A 239 -2.91 -11.19 -35.74
N GLU A 240 -4.18 -10.96 -35.98
CA GLU A 240 -4.81 -9.66 -36.21
C GLU A 240 -5.99 -9.51 -35.24
N PHE A 241 -6.27 -8.28 -34.79
CA PHE A 241 -7.46 -7.98 -34.01
C PHE A 241 -8.64 -7.77 -34.95
N ASP A 242 -9.68 -8.59 -34.78
CA ASP A 242 -10.92 -8.55 -35.54
C ASP A 242 -12.10 -8.11 -34.67
N HIS A 243 -13.01 -7.34 -35.28
CA HIS A 243 -14.26 -6.92 -34.68
C HIS A 243 -15.36 -7.94 -35.00
N ILE A 244 -15.94 -8.60 -33.99
CA ILE A 244 -17.03 -9.59 -34.17
C ILE A 244 -18.24 -8.94 -34.84
N VAL A 245 -18.71 -7.82 -34.28
CA VAL A 245 -19.54 -6.85 -34.99
C VAL A 245 -18.57 -5.82 -35.57
N PRO A 246 -18.40 -5.75 -36.90
CA PRO A 246 -17.46 -4.82 -37.49
C PRO A 246 -17.72 -3.38 -37.10
N TRP A 247 -16.65 -2.60 -36.93
CA TRP A 247 -16.74 -1.16 -36.66
C TRP A 247 -17.61 -0.41 -37.69
N ALA A 248 -17.48 -0.76 -38.97
CA ALA A 248 -18.28 -0.15 -40.06
C ALA A 248 -19.80 -0.41 -39.94
N LEU A 249 -20.20 -1.39 -39.11
CA LEU A 249 -21.60 -1.73 -38.80
C LEU A 249 -22.00 -1.27 -37.38
N GLY A 250 -21.26 -0.33 -36.79
CA GLY A 250 -21.53 0.21 -35.46
C GLY A 250 -20.98 -0.62 -34.29
N GLY A 251 -20.13 -1.61 -34.57
CA GLY A 251 -19.53 -2.42 -33.52
C GLY A 251 -18.52 -1.65 -32.66
N PRO A 252 -18.59 -1.74 -31.33
CA PRO A 252 -17.72 -0.97 -30.46
C PRO A 252 -16.28 -1.50 -30.43
N SER A 253 -15.30 -0.60 -30.38
CA SER A 253 -13.88 -0.97 -30.27
C SER A 253 -13.38 -1.03 -28.82
N ASN A 254 -14.14 -0.49 -27.87
CA ASN A 254 -13.79 -0.44 -26.44
C ASN A 254 -14.34 -1.61 -25.62
N LYS A 255 -14.86 -2.66 -26.28
CA LYS A 255 -15.42 -3.85 -25.62
C LYS A 255 -14.58 -5.08 -25.98
N PRO A 256 -13.86 -5.69 -25.03
CA PRO A 256 -13.13 -6.93 -25.27
C PRO A 256 -14.01 -8.04 -25.86
N ASP A 257 -15.28 -8.09 -25.50
CA ASP A 257 -16.22 -9.10 -26.02
C ASP A 257 -16.57 -8.91 -27.49
N ASN A 258 -16.41 -7.70 -28.04
CA ASN A 258 -16.59 -7.45 -29.47
C ASN A 258 -15.30 -7.61 -30.28
N ILE A 259 -14.16 -7.89 -29.63
CA ILE A 259 -12.86 -8.02 -30.27
C ILE A 259 -12.31 -9.43 -30.06
N ARG A 260 -11.67 -10.00 -31.07
CA ARG A 260 -11.01 -11.32 -31.01
C ARG A 260 -9.69 -11.34 -31.78
N LEU A 261 -8.81 -12.26 -31.43
CA LEU A 261 -7.63 -12.58 -32.24
C LEU A 261 -7.99 -13.57 -33.34
N LEU A 262 -7.61 -13.26 -34.58
CA LEU A 262 -7.69 -14.17 -35.71
C LEU A 262 -6.34 -14.22 -36.42
N CYS A 263 -5.94 -15.38 -36.95
CA CYS A 263 -4.85 -15.38 -37.92
C CYS A 263 -5.31 -14.67 -39.21
N ARG A 264 -4.35 -14.12 -39.96
CA ARG A 264 -4.61 -13.42 -41.23
C ARG A 264 -5.56 -14.18 -42.16
N ALA A 265 -5.44 -15.51 -42.27
CA ALA A 265 -6.30 -16.34 -43.10
C ALA A 265 -7.78 -16.29 -42.66
N HIS A 266 -8.04 -16.46 -41.35
CA HIS A 266 -9.40 -16.42 -40.82
C HIS A 266 -9.97 -15.01 -40.76
N ASN A 267 -9.14 -13.99 -40.53
CA ASN A 267 -9.59 -12.59 -40.60
C ASN A 267 -10.05 -12.24 -42.03
N GLN A 268 -9.28 -12.62 -43.06
CA GLN A 268 -9.69 -12.44 -44.45
C GLN A 268 -10.93 -13.25 -44.83
N PHE A 269 -11.03 -14.50 -44.38
CA PHE A 269 -12.20 -15.35 -44.60
C PHE A 269 -13.48 -14.71 -44.06
N LEU A 270 -13.47 -14.29 -42.79
CA LEU A 270 -14.62 -13.65 -42.15
C LEU A 270 -14.91 -12.27 -42.77
N GLY A 271 -13.88 -11.50 -43.12
CA GLY A 271 -14.03 -10.26 -43.87
C GLY A 271 -14.77 -10.45 -45.20
N ARG A 272 -14.41 -11.48 -45.97
CA ARG A 272 -15.10 -11.83 -47.24
C ARG A 272 -16.54 -12.26 -47.01
N GLN A 273 -16.82 -13.05 -45.98
CA GLN A 273 -18.20 -13.43 -45.65
C GLN A 273 -19.06 -12.21 -45.28
N ARG A 274 -18.48 -11.22 -44.59
CA ARG A 274 -19.21 -10.07 -44.06
C ARG A 274 -19.40 -8.95 -45.08
N PHE A 275 -18.39 -8.67 -45.89
CA PHE A 275 -18.34 -7.51 -46.80
C PHE A 275 -18.26 -7.88 -48.28
N GLY A 276 -18.21 -9.18 -48.60
CA GLY A 276 -17.93 -9.65 -49.96
C GLY A 276 -16.44 -9.65 -50.29
N THR A 277 -16.11 -10.15 -51.48
CA THR A 277 -14.73 -10.14 -51.95
C THR A 277 -14.38 -8.74 -52.42
N PRO A 278 -13.28 -8.12 -51.94
CA PRO A 278 -12.87 -6.82 -52.46
C PRO A 278 -12.62 -6.95 -53.98
N PRO A 279 -12.93 -5.91 -54.78
CA PRO A 279 -12.66 -5.95 -56.20
C PRO A 279 -11.18 -6.28 -56.42
N SER A 280 -10.90 -7.22 -57.33
CA SER A 280 -9.53 -7.54 -57.71
C SER A 280 -8.86 -6.24 -58.13
N VAL A 281 -7.77 -5.85 -57.45
CA VAL A 281 -6.92 -4.75 -57.90
C VAL A 281 -6.28 -5.18 -59.21
N GLY A 282 -7.01 -4.96 -60.30
CA GLY A 282 -6.59 -5.27 -61.65
C GLY A 282 -5.58 -4.24 -62.10
N GLY A 283 -4.37 -4.71 -62.42
CA GLY A 283 -3.47 -4.11 -63.41
C GLY A 283 -2.95 -2.71 -63.11
N ARG A 284 -1.62 -2.63 -62.91
CA ARG A 284 -0.85 -1.45 -63.30
C ARG A 284 -1.12 -1.17 -64.79
N ASN A 285 -2.01 -0.22 -65.10
CA ASN A 285 -2.02 0.39 -66.41
C ASN A 285 -0.91 1.43 -66.45
N VAL A 286 0.23 0.99 -67.01
CA VAL A 286 1.23 1.87 -67.61
C VAL A 286 0.54 2.54 -68.79
N ILE A 287 0.27 3.85 -68.69
CA ILE A 287 0.01 4.68 -69.85
C ILE A 287 1.30 5.45 -70.11
N LYS A 288 1.82 5.26 -71.32
CA LYS A 288 3.00 5.90 -71.89
C LYS A 288 2.80 7.42 -71.99
#